data_AF-G5JBU8-F1
#
_entry.id   AF-G5JBU8-F1
#
_cell.length_a   1.000
_cell.length_b   1.000
_cell.length_c   1.000
_cell.angle_alpha   90.00
_cell.angle_beta   90.00
_cell.angle_gamma   90.00
#
_symmetry.space_group_name_H-M   'P 1'
#
loop_
_entity.id
_entity.type
_entity.pdbx_description
1 polymer ?
#
loop_
_entity_poly.entity_id
_entity_poly.type
_entity_poly.pdbx_seq_one_letter_code
_entity_poly.pdbx_strand_id
1 'polypeptide(L)' 'MVLTVNGKAAAVVQDAESYQQLLDHLELLESIAGIRKSIEEFEQGEGMPLKEAWKELKEKYGLPD' A
#
# COMPACT_ATOMS: atom_id res chain seq x y z
N MET A 1 12.35 -23.06 -7.50
CA MET A 1 12.00 -24.24 -8.34
C MET A 1 10.69 -23.93 -9.06
N VAL A 2 10.51 -24.38 -10.30
CA VAL A 2 9.24 -24.18 -11.05
C VAL A 2 8.55 -25.52 -11.23
N LEU A 3 7.30 -25.62 -10.79
CA LEU A 3 6.46 -26.78 -11.03
C LEU A 3 5.70 -26.59 -12.35
N THR A 4 5.72 -27.63 -13.18
CA THR A 4 5.06 -27.64 -14.48
C THR A 4 3.91 -28.64 -14.51
N VAL A 5 2.85 -28.31 -15.25
CA VAL A 5 1.76 -29.23 -15.59
C VAL A 5 1.74 -29.35 -17.11
N ASN A 6 1.87 -30.58 -17.63
CA ASN A 6 1.97 -30.87 -19.06
C ASN A 6 3.06 -30.06 -19.80
N GLY A 7 4.23 -29.88 -19.18
CA GLY A 7 5.37 -29.17 -19.77
C GLY A 7 5.26 -27.65 -19.77
N LYS A 8 4.20 -27.07 -19.17
CA LYS A 8 4.03 -25.62 -19.01
C LYS A 8 4.19 -25.22 -17.54
N ALA A 9 4.93 -24.15 -17.29
CA ALA A 9 5.09 -23.59 -15.95
C ALA A 9 3.72 -23.22 -15.36
N ALA A 10 3.44 -23.72 -14.14
CA ALA A 10 2.16 -23.55 -13.47
C ALA A 10 2.30 -22.95 -12.07
N ALA A 11 3.41 -23.20 -11.37
CA ALA A 11 3.67 -22.63 -10.05
C ALA A 11 5.18 -22.44 -9.79
N VAL A 12 5.52 -21.50 -8.92
CA VAL A 12 6.88 -21.31 -8.40
C VAL A 12 6.90 -21.72 -6.93
N VAL A 13 7.83 -22.59 -6.56
CA VAL A 13 8.10 -22.91 -5.16
C VAL A 13 9.21 -22.00 -4.68
N GLN A 14 8.88 -21.23 -3.65
CA GLN A 14 9.73 -20.27 -2.96
C GLN A 14 9.92 -20.73 -1.51
N ASP A 15 11.09 -20.42 -0.97
CA ASP A 15 11.36 -20.55 0.45
C ASP A 15 10.51 -19.52 1.21
N ALA A 16 9.96 -19.93 2.36
CA ALA A 16 9.00 -19.10 3.10
C ALA A 16 9.68 -17.86 3.69
N GLU A 17 10.91 -17.98 4.19
CA GLU A 17 11.67 -16.85 4.74
C GLU A 17 12.04 -15.86 3.64
N SER A 18 12.53 -16.35 2.50
CA SER A 18 12.85 -15.54 1.32
C SER A 18 11.62 -14.80 0.77
N TYR A 19 10.46 -15.47 0.75
CA TYR A 19 9.21 -14.83 0.35
C TYR A 19 8.77 -13.76 1.35
N GLN A 20 8.90 -14.01 2.65
CA GLN A 20 8.60 -13.01 3.68
C GLN A 20 9.52 -11.78 3.54
N GLN A 21 10.82 -11.98 3.33
CA GLN A 21 11.77 -10.87 3.11
C GLN A 21 11.40 -10.03 1.87
N LEU A 22 10.90 -10.67 0.82
CA LEU A 22 10.39 -9.96 -0.36
C LEU A 22 9.18 -9.09 -0.02
N LEU A 23 8.24 -9.62 0.77
CA LEU A 23 7.07 -8.86 1.22
C LEU A 23 7.47 -7.68 2.12
N ASP A 24 8.39 -7.90 3.07
CA ASP A 24 8.87 -6.84 3.97
C ASP A 24 9.56 -5.71 3.19
N HIS A 25 10.33 -6.07 2.16
CA HIS A 25 10.96 -5.09 1.29
C HIS A 25 9.92 -4.31 0.47
N LEU A 26 8.89 -5.00 -0.04
CA LEU A 26 7.80 -4.36 -0.78
C LEU A 26 7.04 -3.37 0.10
N GLU A 27 6.68 -3.75 1.33
CA GLU A 27 6.01 -2.88 2.30
C GLU A 27 6.83 -1.61 2.60
N LEU A 28 8.15 -1.77 2.77
CA LEU A 28 9.06 -0.64 2.97
C LEU A 28 9.06 0.30 1.75
N LEU A 29 9.15 -0.25 0.54
CA LEU A 29 9.13 0.55 -0.69
C LEU A 29 7.81 1.28 -0.89
N GLU A 30 6.67 0.61 -0.64
CA GLU A 30 5.34 1.22 -0.70
C GLU A 30 5.21 2.36 0.32
N SER A 31 5.71 2.17 1.54
CA SER A 31 5.73 3.20 2.57
C SER A 31 6.56 4.41 2.15
N ILE A 32 7.75 4.19 1.60
CA ILE A 32 8.62 5.27 1.10
C ILE A 32 7.95 6.01 -0.07
N ALA A 33 7.33 5.27 -0.99
CA ALA A 33 6.62 5.86 -2.12
C ALA A 33 5.44 6.72 -1.65
N GLY A 34 4.67 6.23 -0.67
CA GLY A 34 3.56 6.96 -0.06
C GLY A 34 4.01 8.26 0.62
N ILE A 35 5.11 8.23 1.38
CA ILE A 35 5.68 9.42 2.03
C ILE A 35 6.16 10.45 1.01
N ARG A 36 6.86 10.02 -0.04
CA ARG A 36 7.33 10.93 -1.10
C ARG A 36 6.17 11.59 -1.81
N LYS A 37 5.16 10.80 -2.15
CA LYS A 37 3.94 11.28 -2.80
C LYS A 37 3.21 12.30 -1.91
N SER A 38 3.02 12.01 -0.63
CA SER A 38 2.28 12.93 0.26
C SER A 38 3.03 14.25 0.49
N ILE A 39 4.36 14.24 0.49
CA ILE A 39 5.17 15.46 0.53
C ILE A 39 4.95 16.28 -0.75
N GLU A 40 4.99 15.64 -1.92
CA GLU A 40 4.76 16.30 -3.21
C GLU A 40 3.35 16.92 -3.31
N GLU A 41 2.31 16.16 -2.95
CA GLU A 41 0.91 16.64 -2.90
C GLU A 41 0.78 17.84 -1.94
N PHE A 42 1.47 17.81 -0.80
CA PHE A 42 1.48 18.92 0.15
C PHE A 42 2.14 20.17 -0.43
N GLU A 43 3.30 20.03 -1.08
CA GLU A 43 4.00 21.14 -1.74
C GLU A 43 3.18 21.75 -2.90
N GLN A 44 2.37 20.95 -3.57
CA GLN A 44 1.45 21.38 -4.63
C GLN A 44 0.14 21.96 -4.09
N GLY A 45 -0.11 21.89 -2.78
CA GLY A 45 -1.33 22.38 -2.16
C GLY A 45 -2.56 21.50 -2.40
N GLU A 46 -2.36 20.23 -2.73
CA GLU A 46 -3.43 19.25 -3.00
C GLU A 46 -4.07 18.67 -1.71
N GLY A 47 -3.61 19.12 -0.55
CA GLY A 47 -4.17 18.74 0.74
C GLY A 47 -5.57 19.29 0.99
N MET A 48 -6.32 18.63 1.88
CA MET A 48 -7.64 19.06 2.32
C MET A 48 -7.56 19.81 3.66
N PRO A 49 -8.31 20.93 3.85
CA PRO A 49 -8.42 21.57 5.15
C PRO A 49 -8.94 20.61 6.24
N LEU A 50 -8.29 20.61 7.41
CA LEU A 50 -8.62 19.67 8.50
C LEU A 50 -10.10 19.69 8.92
N LYS A 51 -10.73 20.87 8.93
CA LYS A 51 -12.15 21.02 9.31
C LYS A 51 -13.08 20.32 8.31
N GLU A 52 -12.73 20.35 7.03
CA GLU A 52 -13.49 19.70 5.96
C GLU A 52 -13.30 18.19 6.02
N ALA A 53 -12.06 17.73 6.15
CA ALA A 53 -11.72 16.32 6.33
C ALA A 53 -12.45 15.70 7.55
N TRP A 54 -12.48 16.42 8.67
CA TRP A 54 -13.17 15.97 9.88
C TRP A 54 -14.68 15.86 9.68
N LYS A 55 -15.28 16.83 8.98
CA LYS A 55 -16.70 16.81 8.64
C LYS A 55 -17.05 15.60 7.76
N GLU A 56 -16.30 15.39 6.69
CA GLU A 56 -16.52 14.24 5.78
C GLU A 56 -16.37 12.90 6.51
N LEU A 57 -15.38 12.79 7.39
CA LEU A 57 -15.14 11.59 8.18
C LEU A 57 -16.30 11.30 9.14
N LYS A 58 -16.83 12.33 9.83
CA LYS A 58 -18.01 12.17 10.68
C LYS A 58 -19.24 11.72 9.88
N GLU A 59 -19.51 12.37 8.76
CA GLU A 59 -20.67 12.05 7.91
C GLU A 59 -20.59 10.62 7.37
N LYS A 60 -19.39 10.19 6.94
CA LYS A 60 -19.17 8.84 6.42
C LYS A 60 -19.37 7.73 7.46
N TYR A 61 -19.03 7.99 8.72
CA TYR A 61 -19.06 6.98 9.79
C TYR A 61 -20.12 7.22 10.87
N GLY A 62 -20.96 8.24 10.72
CA GLY A 62 -22.02 8.59 11.68
C GLY A 62 -21.48 9.00 13.06
N LEU A 63 -20.31 9.65 13.11
CA LEU A 63 -19.70 10.05 14.37
C LEU A 63 -20.35 11.33 14.92
N PRO A 64 -20.54 11.44 16.25
CA PRO A 64 -21.11 12.63 16.87
C PRO A 64 -20.15 13.83 16.77
N ASP A 65 -20.69 15.01 17.04
CA ASP A 65 -19.94 16.26 16.92
C ASP A 65 -18.86 16.48 17.98
#